data_AF-A0A8J3C4R9-F1
#
_entry.id   AF-A0A8J3C4R9-F1
#
_cell.length_a   1.000
_cell.length_b   1.000
_cell.length_c   1.000
_cell.angle_alpha   90.00
_cell.angle_beta   90.00
_cell.angle_gamma   90.00
#
_symmetry.space_group_name_H-M   'P 1'
#
loop_
_entity.id
_entity.type
_entity.pdbx_description
1 polymer ?
#
loop_
_entity_poly.entity_id
_entity_poly.type
_entity_poly.pdbx_seq_one_letter_code
_entity_poly.pdbx_strand_id
1 'polypeptide(L)'
;MAGETEVDLSTLDAIAVRLSDAADALDEVGKSSPGMPAAGDVSGIMGAAVAHLTGSAGNIVLGMKGAGEEVASARRDYAGGDQSAANSLRGS
;
A
#
# COMPACT_ATOMS: atom_id res chain seq x y z
N MET A 1 -6.12 32.86 4.72
CA MET A 1 -5.76 31.79 5.66
C MET A 1 -5.79 30.49 4.87
N ALA A 2 -4.66 30.12 4.27
CA ALA A 2 -4.50 28.81 3.66
C ALA A 2 -4.08 27.87 4.79
N GLY A 3 -4.95 26.93 5.16
CA GLY A 3 -4.58 25.84 6.05
C GLY A 3 -3.56 24.99 5.31
N GLU A 4 -2.28 25.26 5.53
CA GLU A 4 -1.17 24.45 5.09
C GLU A 4 -1.35 23.05 5.67
N THR A 5 -1.96 22.18 4.87
CA THR A 5 -1.64 20.76 4.95
C THR A 5 -0.32 20.65 4.19
N GLU A 6 0.77 21.14 4.80
CA GLU A 6 2.12 20.94 4.29
C GLU A 6 2.39 19.45 4.45
N VAL A 7 1.99 18.69 3.44
CA VAL A 7 2.16 17.25 3.45
C VAL A 7 3.65 17.00 3.32
N ASP A 8 4.27 16.66 4.45
CA ASP A 8 5.68 16.32 4.51
C ASP A 8 5.96 15.14 3.57
N LEU A 9 6.76 15.43 2.54
CA LEU A 9 7.10 14.47 1.50
C LEU A 9 7.83 13.23 2.05
N SER A 10 8.54 13.37 3.16
CA SER A 10 9.19 12.24 3.84
C SER A 10 8.18 11.34 4.56
N THR A 11 7.10 11.92 5.08
CA THR A 11 5.98 11.17 5.65
C THR A 11 5.23 10.37 4.59
N LEU A 12 5.01 10.93 3.39
CA LEU A 12 4.41 10.20 2.26
C LEU A 12 5.28 9.02 1.81
N ASP A 13 6.60 9.22 1.72
CA ASP A 13 7.54 8.15 1.35
C ASP A 13 7.55 7.03 2.40
N ALA A 14 7.54 7.38 3.69
CA ALA A 14 7.47 6.42 4.79
C ALA A 14 6.15 5.61 4.78
N ILE A 15 5.02 6.21 4.38
CA ILE A 15 3.75 5.51 4.24
C ILE A 15 3.80 4.53 3.06
N ALA A 16 4.32 4.97 1.91
CA ALA A 16 4.45 4.11 0.73
C ALA A 16 5.35 2.89 1.00
N VAL A 17 6.49 3.09 1.67
CA VAL A 17 7.40 2.00 2.07
C VAL A 17 6.69 1.02 3.01
N ARG A 18 5.99 1.51 4.05
CA ARG A 18 5.25 0.64 4.98
C ARG A 18 4.16 -0.19 4.30
N LEU A 19 3.44 0.41 3.35
CA LEU A 19 2.41 -0.29 2.57
C LEU A 19 3.01 -1.38 1.69
N SER A 20 4.18 -1.11 1.06
CA SER A 20 4.91 -2.11 0.29
C SER A 20 5.43 -3.26 1.17
N ASP A 21 6.05 -2.94 2.32
CA ASP A 21 6.58 -3.94 3.25
C ASP A 21 5.47 -4.83 3.82
N ALA A 22 4.33 -4.24 4.18
CA ALA A 22 3.15 -4.97 4.64
C ALA A 22 2.57 -5.88 3.54
N ALA A 23 2.59 -5.41 2.30
CA ALA A 23 2.19 -6.17 1.13
C ALA A 23 3.08 -7.40 0.90
N ASP A 24 4.40 -7.22 0.95
CA ASP A 24 5.36 -8.30 0.72
C ASP A 24 5.34 -9.31 1.88
N ALA A 25 5.17 -8.84 3.13
CA ALA A 25 4.98 -9.72 4.28
C ALA A 25 3.71 -10.58 4.14
N LEU A 26 2.63 -10.01 3.61
CA LEU A 26 1.35 -10.72 3.43
C LEU A 26 1.40 -11.71 2.27
N ASP A 27 2.11 -11.38 1.18
CA ASP A 27 2.42 -12.32 0.10
C ASP A 27 3.22 -13.52 0.61
N GLU A 28 4.19 -13.27 1.49
CA GLU A 28 5.02 -14.34 2.05
C GLU A 28 4.27 -15.24 3.03
N VAL A 29 3.34 -14.68 3.80
CA VAL A 29 2.36 -15.47 4.55
C VAL A 29 1.54 -16.34 3.59
N GLY A 30 1.09 -15.80 2.47
CA GLY A 30 0.37 -16.54 1.42
C GLY A 30 1.18 -17.72 0.85
N LYS A 31 2.47 -17.51 0.51
CA LYS A 31 3.36 -18.57 0.03
C LYS A 31 3.68 -19.62 1.10
N SER A 32 3.75 -19.20 2.36
CA SER A 32 3.96 -20.08 3.50
C SER A 32 2.71 -20.81 3.98
N SER A 33 1.55 -20.55 3.35
CA SER A 33 0.28 -21.17 3.74
C SER A 33 0.47 -22.69 3.76
N PRO A 34 0.35 -23.34 4.93
CA PRO A 34 0.39 -24.79 4.98
C PRO A 34 -0.68 -25.28 4.01
N GLY A 35 -0.32 -26.24 3.16
CA GLY A 35 -1.29 -26.90 2.29
C GLY A 35 -2.46 -27.45 3.12
N MET A 36 -3.53 -27.85 2.43
CA MET A 36 -4.77 -28.37 3.02
C MET A 36 -4.55 -29.02 4.41
N PRO A 37 -4.99 -28.39 5.52
CA PRO A 37 -4.78 -28.96 6.84
C PRO A 37 -5.49 -30.31 6.91
N ALA A 38 -4.77 -31.35 7.31
CA ALA A 38 -5.29 -32.70 7.46
C ALA A 38 -6.20 -32.77 8.69
N ALA A 39 -7.44 -32.34 8.54
CA ALA A 39 -8.45 -32.25 9.60
C ALA A 39 -9.55 -33.31 9.45
N GLY A 40 -9.30 -34.39 8.70
CA GLY A 40 -10.30 -35.41 8.41
C GLY A 40 -11.47 -34.85 7.58
N ASP A 41 -12.70 -35.11 8.00
CA ASP A 41 -13.92 -34.73 7.27
C ASP A 41 -14.08 -33.22 7.03
N VAL A 42 -13.45 -32.38 7.88
CA VAL A 42 -13.51 -30.92 7.75
C VAL A 42 -12.35 -30.32 6.95
N SER A 43 -11.42 -31.15 6.44
CA SER A 43 -10.29 -30.67 5.63
C SER A 43 -10.77 -29.82 4.45
N GLY A 44 -11.85 -30.24 3.79
CA GLY A 44 -12.49 -29.50 2.69
C GLY A 44 -12.88 -28.06 3.05
N ILE A 45 -13.55 -27.92 4.20
CA ILE A 45 -14.05 -26.63 4.70
C ILE A 45 -12.88 -25.75 5.11
N MET A 46 -11.86 -26.32 5.78
CA MET A 46 -10.68 -25.54 6.16
C MET A 46 -9.84 -25.11 4.96
N GLY A 47 -9.73 -25.94 3.91
CA GLY A 47 -9.11 -25.54 2.65
C GLY A 47 -9.80 -24.33 2.02
N ALA A 48 -11.13 -24.34 1.98
CA ALA A 48 -11.92 -23.22 1.45
C ALA A 48 -11.75 -21.94 2.30
N ALA A 49 -11.73 -22.07 3.63
CA ALA A 49 -11.52 -20.94 4.54
C ALA A 49 -10.12 -20.32 4.37
N VAL A 50 -9.08 -21.17 4.26
CA VAL A 50 -7.71 -20.73 4.01
C VAL A 50 -7.60 -20.04 2.64
N ALA A 51 -8.19 -20.62 1.59
CA ALA A 51 -8.20 -20.03 0.25
C ALA A 51 -8.93 -18.67 0.21
N HIS A 52 -10.06 -18.54 0.92
CA HIS A 52 -10.78 -17.27 1.02
C HIS A 52 -9.93 -16.23 1.77
N LEU A 53 -9.28 -16.63 2.86
CA LEU A 53 -8.45 -15.74 3.66
C LEU A 53 -7.23 -15.25 2.86
N THR A 54 -6.52 -16.15 2.17
CA THR A 54 -5.38 -15.79 1.32
C THR A 54 -5.79 -14.96 0.11
N GLY A 55 -6.93 -15.25 -0.53
CA GLY A 55 -7.47 -14.41 -1.60
C GLY A 55 -7.82 -13.00 -1.12
N SER A 56 -8.45 -12.88 0.06
CA SER A 56 -8.79 -11.58 0.65
C SER A 56 -7.54 -10.80 1.05
N ALA A 57 -6.54 -11.49 1.61
CA ALA A 57 -5.23 -10.93 1.91
C ALA A 57 -4.54 -10.39 0.65
N GLY A 58 -4.54 -11.15 -0.46
CA GLY A 58 -3.97 -10.70 -1.73
C GLY A 58 -4.64 -9.42 -2.28
N ASN A 59 -5.96 -9.29 -2.15
CA ASN A 59 -6.65 -8.06 -2.54
C ASN A 59 -6.26 -6.85 -1.66
N ILE A 60 -6.01 -7.08 -0.37
CA ILE A 60 -5.50 -6.03 0.53
C ILE A 60 -4.08 -5.61 0.14
N VAL A 61 -3.20 -6.56 -0.20
CA VAL A 61 -1.85 -6.29 -0.76
C VAL A 61 -1.95 -5.36 -1.97
N LEU A 62 -2.80 -5.71 -2.94
CA LEU A 62 -2.99 -4.92 -4.15
C LEU A 62 -3.50 -3.50 -3.85
N GLY A 63 -4.48 -3.38 -2.95
CA GLY A 63 -5.00 -2.08 -2.51
C GLY A 63 -3.93 -1.21 -1.83
N MET A 64 -3.08 -1.81 -0.99
CA MET A 64 -1.98 -1.11 -0.34
C MET A 64 -0.92 -0.64 -1.33
N LYS A 65 -0.56 -1.46 -2.33
CA LYS A 65 0.36 -1.06 -3.40
C LYS A 65 -0.20 0.10 -4.22
N GLY A 66 -1.48 0.03 -4.62
CA GLY A 66 -2.15 1.12 -5.33
C GLY A 66 -2.19 2.42 -4.53
N ALA A 67 -2.51 2.36 -3.23
CA ALA A 67 -2.47 3.54 -2.37
C ALA A 67 -1.06 4.13 -2.24
N GLY A 68 -0.02 3.29 -2.17
CA GLY A 68 1.37 3.73 -2.17
C GLY A 68 1.77 4.45 -3.47
N GLU A 69 1.32 3.95 -4.62
CA GLU A 69 1.55 4.59 -5.93
C GLU A 69 0.85 5.94 -6.05
N GLU A 70 -0.39 6.05 -5.58
CA GLU A 70 -1.12 7.33 -5.55
C GLU A 70 -0.42 8.35 -4.64
N VAL A 71 0.04 7.93 -3.47
CA VAL A 71 0.83 8.76 -2.55
C VAL A 71 2.13 9.25 -3.22
N ALA A 72 2.84 8.37 -3.92
CA ALA A 72 4.04 8.73 -4.66
C ALA A 72 3.77 9.65 -5.86
N SER A 73 2.58 9.55 -6.47
CA SER A 73 2.12 10.47 -7.51
C SER A 73 1.83 11.85 -6.93
N ALA A 74 1.04 11.92 -5.87
CA ALA A 74 0.71 13.18 -5.19
C ALA A 74 1.96 13.93 -4.74
N ARG A 75 2.97 13.22 -4.21
CA ARG A 75 4.29 13.80 -3.87
C ARG A 75 4.96 14.49 -5.07
N ARG A 76 4.93 13.86 -6.26
CA ARG A 76 5.51 14.45 -7.48
C ARG A 76 4.76 15.71 -7.90
N ASP A 77 3.44 15.69 -7.79
CA ASP A 77 2.59 16.84 -8.11
C ASP A 77 2.84 18.01 -7.17
N TYR A 78 2.93 17.75 -5.85
CA TYR A 78 3.29 18.76 -4.86
C TYR A 78 4.68 19.37 -5.14
N ALA A 79 5.70 18.54 -5.37
CA ALA A 79 7.05 19.03 -5.66
C ALA A 79 7.10 19.87 -6.95
N GLY A 80 6.37 19.46 -8.00
CA GLY A 80 6.28 20.23 -9.25
C GLY A 80 5.52 21.54 -9.11
N GLY A 81 4.45 21.56 -8.32
CA GLY A 81 3.69 22.76 -7.99
C GLY A 81 4.52 23.77 -7.21
N ASP A 82 5.26 23.30 -6.20
CA ASP A 82 6.11 24.14 -5.36
C ASP A 82 7.26 24.76 -6.17
N GLN A 83 7.88 23.97 -7.07
CA GLN A 83 8.90 24.47 -7.98
C GLN A 83 8.34 25.51 -8.99
N SER A 84 7.12 25.32 -9.46
CA SER A 84 6.45 26.27 -10.37
C SER A 84 6.11 27.58 -9.66
N ALA A 85 5.65 27.51 -8.41
CA ALA A 85 5.40 28.68 -7.56
C ALA A 85 6.70 29.42 -7.21
N ALA A 86 7.78 28.70 -6.91
CA ALA A 86 9.08 29.31 -6.66
C ALA A 86 9.65 30.03 -7.89
N ASN A 87 9.40 29.50 -9.10
CA ASN A 87 9.82 30.14 -10.35
C ASN A 87 8.99 31.39 -10.69
N SER A 88 7.68 31.38 -10.42
CA SER A 88 6.82 32.55 -10.68
C SER A 88 7.13 33.72 -9.74
N LEU A 89 7.44 33.44 -8.47
CA LEU A 89 7.86 34.46 -7.49
C LEU A 89 9.25 35.05 -7.78
N ARG A 90 10.14 34.31 -8.46
CA ARG A 90 11.49 34.78 -8.81
C ARG A 90 11.52 35.59 -10.11
N GLY A 91 10.45 35.51 -10.91
CA GLY A 91 10.29 36.24 -12.18
C GLY A 91 9.48 37.54 -12.09
N SER A 92 8.93 37.88 -10.91
CA SER A 92 8.22 39.12 -10.59
C SER A 92 9.10 40.11 -9.84
#